data_AF-K9CNA9-F1
#
_entry.id   AF-K9CNA9-F1
#
_cell.length_a   1.000
_cell.length_b   1.000
_cell.length_c   1.000
_cell.angle_alpha   90.00
_cell.angle_beta   90.00
_cell.angle_gamma   90.00
#
_symmetry.space_group_name_H-M   'P 1'
#
loop_
_entity.id
_entity.type
_entity.pdbx_description
1 polymer ?
#
loop_
_entity_poly.entity_id
_entity_poly.type
_entity_poly.pdbx_seq_one_letter_code
_entity_poly.pdbx_strand_id
1 'polypeptide(L)'
;MRLSDELAAQRRFYAMPLITAPSVMVIDIPQNLAGAGLALGRYYIVIVEANEELAEFEAFLAADRVAMRPPDLLDRRPSRREAGAIGFFEFAPPEPGWPWILLCHWPRNFTGLFDTDPSALARGAYSMEAFQDRDALQSMLKAHIAVFGDLASVRTVPSLSGVVGRA
;
A
#
# COMPACT_ATOMS: atom_id res chain seq x y z
N MET A 1 16.56 5.63 -20.45
CA MET A 1 16.14 6.14 -19.14
C MET A 1 15.50 5.03 -18.30
N ARG A 2 15.92 4.84 -17.04
CA ARG A 2 15.33 3.88 -16.11
C ARG A 2 14.47 4.60 -15.07
N LEU A 3 13.33 4.02 -14.69
CA LEU A 3 12.49 4.62 -13.65
C LEU A 3 13.19 4.57 -12.29
N SER A 4 14.00 3.53 -12.05
CA SER A 4 14.83 3.38 -10.85
C SER A 4 15.83 4.51 -10.62
N ASP A 5 16.15 5.28 -11.65
CA ASP A 5 17.18 6.34 -11.59
C ASP A 5 16.52 7.73 -11.50
N GLU A 6 15.20 7.81 -11.68
CA GLU A 6 14.44 9.06 -11.72
C GLU A 6 13.16 8.97 -10.86
N LEU A 7 12.02 8.61 -11.46
CA LEU A 7 10.71 8.57 -10.82
C LEU A 7 10.69 7.73 -9.53
N ALA A 8 11.39 6.61 -9.54
CA ALA A 8 11.48 5.65 -8.45
C ALA A 8 12.88 5.59 -7.82
N ALA A 9 13.66 6.66 -7.94
CA ALA A 9 14.99 6.77 -7.37
C ALA A 9 14.99 6.59 -5.84
N GLN A 10 13.98 7.15 -5.17
CA GLN A 10 13.76 6.98 -3.74
C GLN A 10 12.57 6.04 -3.53
N ARG A 11 12.84 4.84 -3.04
CA ARG A 11 11.80 3.86 -2.71
C ARG A 11 12.18 3.05 -1.47
N ARG A 12 11.17 2.60 -0.71
CA ARG A 12 11.35 1.75 0.47
C ARG A 12 10.35 0.62 0.50
N PHE A 13 10.86 -0.54 0.89
CA PHE A 13 10.06 -1.74 1.06
C PHE A 13 9.60 -1.85 2.52
N TYR A 14 8.29 -1.97 2.68
CA TYR A 14 7.59 -2.17 3.93
C TYR A 14 7.21 -3.64 4.01
N ALA A 15 7.90 -4.36 4.89
CA ALA A 15 7.66 -5.78 5.06
C ALA A 15 6.25 -6.03 5.60
N MET A 16 5.68 -7.18 5.22
CA MET A 16 4.38 -7.60 5.70
C MET A 16 4.35 -7.65 7.25
N PRO A 17 3.40 -6.96 7.92
CA PRO A 17 3.28 -6.98 9.37
C PRO A 17 2.76 -8.33 9.88
N LEU A 18 2.09 -9.10 9.02
CA LEU A 18 1.50 -10.41 9.28
C LEU A 18 1.57 -11.24 8.00
N ILE A 19 1.63 -12.57 8.11
CA ILE A 19 1.64 -13.49 6.95
C ILE A 19 0.43 -13.26 6.01
N THR A 20 -0.71 -12.85 6.58
CA THR A 20 -1.94 -12.57 5.83
C THR A 20 -1.94 -11.22 5.13
N ALA A 21 -1.08 -10.28 5.54
CA ALA A 21 -0.90 -9.00 4.88
C ALA A 21 0.06 -9.14 3.68
N PRO A 22 -0.14 -8.39 2.59
CA PRO A 22 0.91 -8.22 1.59
C PRO A 22 2.05 -7.35 2.14
N SER A 23 3.16 -7.30 1.42
CA SER A 23 4.16 -6.25 1.61
C SER A 23 3.81 -5.04 0.74
N VAL A 24 4.44 -3.90 1.01
CA VAL A 24 4.20 -2.66 0.26
C VAL A 24 5.54 -2.05 -0.17
N MET A 25 5.66 -1.61 -1.42
CA MET A 25 6.74 -0.75 -1.86
C MET A 25 6.21 0.68 -1.94
N VAL A 26 6.85 1.62 -1.26
CA VAL A 26 6.50 3.04 -1.31
C VAL A 26 7.57 3.78 -2.09
N ILE A 27 7.16 4.60 -3.04
CA ILE A 27 8.03 5.43 -3.87
C ILE A 27 7.80 6.89 -3.50
N ASP A 28 8.87 7.61 -3.19
CA ASP A 28 8.85 9.06 -3.03
C ASP A 28 9.00 9.72 -4.40
N ILE A 29 7.90 10.25 -4.93
CA ILE A 29 7.86 10.81 -6.28
C ILE A 29 8.54 12.19 -6.27
N PRO A 30 9.49 12.45 -7.20
CA PRO A 30 10.13 13.75 -7.32
C PRO A 30 9.13 14.91 -7.37
N GLN A 31 9.45 16.03 -6.72
CA GLN A 31 8.51 17.16 -6.56
C GLN A 31 7.94 17.69 -7.88
N ASN A 32 8.71 17.67 -8.96
CA ASN A 32 8.26 18.12 -10.29
C ASN A 32 7.24 17.17 -10.95
N LEU A 33 7.05 15.97 -10.40
CA LEU A 33 6.11 14.94 -10.84
C LEU A 33 5.04 14.61 -9.79
N ALA A 34 5.17 15.18 -8.59
CA ALA A 34 4.26 14.98 -7.47
C ALA A 34 2.94 15.73 -7.68
N GLY A 35 1.86 15.31 -7.00
CA GLY A 35 0.54 15.90 -7.18
C GLY A 35 -0.55 15.30 -6.30
N ALA A 36 -1.74 15.89 -6.34
CA ALA A 36 -2.85 15.59 -5.44
C ALA A 36 -3.41 14.15 -5.54
N GLY A 37 -3.13 13.43 -6.63
CA GLY A 37 -3.50 12.02 -6.78
C GLY A 37 -2.59 11.03 -6.06
N LEU A 38 -1.51 11.52 -5.41
CA LEU A 38 -0.56 10.71 -4.65
C LEU A 38 -0.87 10.78 -3.16
N ALA A 39 -0.48 9.74 -2.42
CA ALA A 39 -0.64 9.72 -0.97
C ALA A 39 0.25 10.80 -0.34
N LEU A 40 -0.33 11.63 0.55
CA LEU A 40 0.31 12.86 1.06
C LEU A 40 0.84 13.79 -0.04
N GLY A 41 0.24 13.74 -1.24
CA GLY A 41 0.64 14.54 -2.40
C GLY A 41 1.99 14.16 -3.02
N ARG A 42 2.68 13.10 -2.55
CA ARG A 42 4.03 12.75 -3.01
C ARG A 42 4.36 11.26 -3.08
N TYR A 43 3.65 10.41 -2.35
CA TYR A 43 3.97 8.99 -2.26
C TYR A 43 3.11 8.15 -3.18
N TYR A 44 3.76 7.27 -3.94
CA TYR A 44 3.11 6.21 -4.69
C TYR A 44 3.27 4.88 -3.95
N ILE A 45 2.18 4.16 -3.76
CA ILE A 45 2.13 2.96 -2.93
C ILE A 45 1.81 1.76 -3.83
N VAL A 46 2.66 0.75 -3.80
CA VAL A 46 2.55 -0.46 -4.62
C VAL A 46 2.37 -1.67 -3.71
N ILE A 47 1.30 -2.43 -3.92
CA ILE A 47 1.04 -3.68 -3.18
C ILE A 47 1.79 -4.84 -3.84
N VAL A 48 2.55 -5.57 -3.02
CA VAL A 48 3.36 -6.72 -3.42
C VAL A 48 2.91 -7.94 -2.64
N GLU A 49 2.24 -8.89 -3.31
CA GLU A 49 1.66 -10.06 -2.64
C GLU A 49 2.62 -11.25 -2.57
N ALA A 50 3.61 -11.30 -3.46
CA ALA A 50 4.59 -12.38 -3.57
C ALA A 50 5.98 -11.85 -3.99
N ASN A 51 7.03 -12.63 -3.69
CA ASN A 51 8.42 -12.26 -4.01
C ASN A 51 8.68 -12.16 -5.51
N GLU A 52 7.98 -12.98 -6.31
CA GLU A 52 8.06 -12.92 -7.76
C GLU A 52 7.53 -11.60 -8.29
N GLU A 53 6.48 -11.04 -7.66
CA GLU A 53 5.96 -9.71 -8.03
C GLU A 53 6.97 -8.61 -7.70
N LEU A 54 7.69 -8.73 -6.58
CA LEU A 54 8.76 -7.78 -6.23
C LEU A 54 9.87 -7.81 -7.28
N ALA A 55 10.35 -9.01 -7.63
CA ALA A 55 11.41 -9.17 -8.63
C ALA A 55 10.96 -8.65 -10.01
N GLU A 56 9.74 -8.95 -10.42
CA GLU A 56 9.13 -8.45 -11.66
C GLU A 56 9.05 -6.92 -11.66
N PHE A 57 8.63 -6.33 -10.55
CA PHE A 57 8.50 -4.88 -10.40
C PHE A 57 9.85 -4.17 -10.40
N GLU A 58 10.85 -4.69 -9.69
CA GLU A 58 12.21 -4.15 -9.71
C GLU A 58 12.83 -4.24 -11.12
N ALA A 59 12.64 -5.37 -11.82
CA ALA A 59 13.06 -5.50 -13.21
C ALA A 59 12.34 -4.50 -14.12
N PHE A 60 11.05 -4.25 -13.88
CA PHE A 60 10.32 -3.20 -14.56
C PHE A 60 10.93 -1.83 -14.27
N LEU A 61 11.21 -1.45 -13.01
CA LEU A 61 11.80 -0.15 -12.71
C LEU A 61 13.18 0.05 -13.37
N ALA A 62 13.99 -1.00 -13.43
CA ALA A 62 15.34 -0.99 -13.98
C ALA A 62 15.41 -1.10 -15.52
N ALA A 63 14.31 -1.45 -16.19
CA ALA A 63 14.30 -1.56 -17.65
C ALA A 63 14.54 -0.20 -18.33
N ASP A 64 15.36 -0.20 -19.37
CA ASP A 64 15.66 1.01 -20.14
C ASP A 64 14.48 1.40 -21.05
N ARG A 65 14.14 2.69 -21.06
CA ARG A 65 12.99 3.23 -21.80
C ARG A 65 13.30 4.57 -22.45
N VAL A 66 12.53 4.84 -23.51
CA VAL A 66 12.55 6.09 -24.28
C VAL A 66 11.71 7.19 -23.60
N ALA A 67 10.71 6.83 -22.80
CA ALA A 67 9.81 7.77 -22.13
C ALA A 67 9.42 7.30 -20.73
N MET A 68 9.12 8.28 -19.86
CA MET A 68 8.64 8.04 -18.50
C MET A 68 7.21 7.46 -18.54
N ARG A 69 6.94 6.52 -17.64
CA ARG A 69 5.62 5.89 -17.48
C ARG A 69 5.32 5.73 -15.98
N PRO A 70 4.03 5.73 -15.58
CA PRO A 70 3.65 5.41 -14.21
C PRO A 70 4.19 4.05 -13.77
N PRO A 71 4.48 3.86 -12.48
CA PRO A 71 4.96 2.60 -11.96
C PRO A 71 3.77 1.68 -11.59
N ASP A 72 2.80 1.55 -12.50
CA ASP A 72 1.47 0.94 -12.27
C ASP A 72 1.38 -0.55 -12.64
N LEU A 73 2.53 -1.21 -12.86
CA LEU A 73 2.60 -2.60 -13.35
C LEU A 73 1.74 -3.57 -12.53
N LEU A 74 1.76 -3.41 -11.19
CA LEU A 74 1.07 -4.32 -10.27
C LEU A 74 -0.35 -3.84 -9.92
N ASP A 75 -0.71 -2.59 -10.18
CA ASP A 75 -1.96 -1.99 -9.70
C ASP A 75 -3.18 -2.59 -10.40
N ARG A 76 -3.02 -2.96 -11.67
CA ARG A 76 -4.08 -3.57 -12.48
C ARG A 76 -4.21 -5.08 -12.26
N ARG A 77 -3.31 -5.68 -11.49
CA ARG A 77 -3.33 -7.12 -11.22
C ARG A 77 -4.29 -7.39 -10.06
N PRO A 78 -5.33 -8.23 -10.23
CA PRO A 78 -6.22 -8.56 -9.13
C PRO A 78 -5.47 -9.20 -7.95
N SER A 79 -5.94 -8.93 -6.74
CA SER A 79 -5.50 -9.65 -5.54
C SER A 79 -5.69 -11.16 -5.71
N ARG A 80 -4.67 -11.93 -5.34
CA ARG A 80 -4.75 -13.39 -5.22
C ARG A 80 -5.09 -13.83 -3.79
N ARG A 81 -5.16 -12.88 -2.86
CA ARG A 81 -5.51 -13.12 -1.46
C ARG A 81 -7.01 -12.96 -1.27
N GLU A 82 -7.56 -13.80 -0.41
CA GLU A 82 -8.95 -13.70 0.06
C GLU A 82 -8.96 -13.19 1.50
N ALA A 83 -9.93 -12.34 1.83
CA ALA A 83 -10.19 -11.89 3.19
C ALA A 83 -11.48 -12.53 3.70
N GLY A 84 -11.41 -13.21 4.86
CA GLY A 84 -12.62 -13.69 5.56
C GLY A 84 -13.32 -12.62 6.39
N ALA A 85 -12.62 -11.52 6.69
CA ALA A 85 -13.11 -10.36 7.42
C ALA A 85 -12.34 -9.11 6.96
N ILE A 86 -12.87 -7.92 7.22
CA ILE A 86 -12.16 -6.66 6.94
C ILE A 86 -10.89 -6.63 7.79
N GLY A 87 -9.73 -6.61 7.13
CA GLY A 87 -8.43 -6.55 7.78
C GLY A 87 -7.84 -5.15 7.71
N PHE A 88 -7.40 -4.61 8.84
CA PHE A 88 -6.66 -3.36 8.91
C PHE A 88 -5.21 -3.67 9.25
N PHE A 89 -4.28 -3.25 8.39
CA PHE A 89 -2.85 -3.49 8.56
C PHE A 89 -2.11 -2.17 8.67
N GLU A 90 -1.43 -1.99 9.79
CA GLU A 90 -0.55 -0.85 10.02
C GLU A 90 0.87 -1.22 9.58
N PHE A 91 1.45 -0.39 8.73
CA PHE A 91 2.86 -0.50 8.37
C PHE A 91 3.63 0.67 8.94
N ALA A 92 4.60 0.35 9.81
CA ALA A 92 5.57 1.31 10.28
C ALA A 92 6.57 1.64 9.16
N PRO A 93 7.02 2.91 9.05
CA PRO A 93 8.06 3.27 8.10
C PRO A 93 9.37 2.53 8.44
N PRO A 94 10.07 1.98 7.44
CA PRO A 94 11.33 1.26 7.66
C PRO A 94 12.48 2.20 8.09
N GLU A 95 12.34 3.51 7.81
CA GLU A 95 13.28 4.54 8.25
C GLU A 95 12.57 5.88 8.51
N PRO A 96 13.16 6.79 9.29
CA PRO A 96 12.58 8.12 9.55
C PRO A 96 12.35 8.93 8.27
N GLY A 97 11.29 9.74 8.26
CA GLY A 97 10.94 10.61 7.12
C GLY A 97 10.02 9.96 6.09
N TRP A 98 9.77 8.65 6.20
CA TRP A 98 8.82 7.90 5.39
C TRP A 98 7.45 7.78 6.09
N PRO A 99 6.36 7.62 5.33
CA PRO A 99 5.01 7.67 5.87
C PRO A 99 4.62 6.37 6.58
N TRP A 100 3.71 6.49 7.53
CA TRP A 100 2.93 5.35 8.02
C TRP A 100 1.87 4.98 7.00
N ILE A 101 1.67 3.69 6.73
CA ILE A 101 0.64 3.23 5.78
C ILE A 101 -0.43 2.44 6.52
N LEU A 102 -1.70 2.79 6.28
CA LEU A 102 -2.84 1.96 6.62
C LEU A 102 -3.31 1.26 5.36
N LEU A 103 -3.30 -0.07 5.37
CA LEU A 103 -3.87 -0.89 4.31
C LEU A 103 -5.10 -1.61 4.85
N CYS A 104 -6.24 -1.44 4.19
CA CYS A 104 -7.47 -2.18 4.50
C CYS A 104 -7.67 -3.25 3.43
N HIS A 105 -7.80 -4.51 3.84
CA HIS A 105 -8.16 -5.62 2.96
C HIS A 105 -9.64 -5.93 3.11
N TRP A 106 -10.38 -5.74 2.03
CA TRP A 106 -11.82 -5.91 1.97
C TRP A 106 -12.18 -7.30 1.43
N PRO A 107 -13.05 -8.05 2.12
CA PRO A 107 -13.63 -9.26 1.55
C PRO A 107 -14.40 -8.92 0.28
N ARG A 108 -14.41 -9.84 -0.72
CA ARG A 108 -15.04 -9.60 -2.02
C ARG A 108 -16.50 -9.19 -1.94
N ASN A 109 -17.25 -9.69 -0.96
CA ASN A 109 -18.65 -9.33 -0.76
C ASN A 109 -18.86 -7.89 -0.26
N PHE A 110 -17.80 -7.19 0.16
CA PHE A 110 -17.82 -5.78 0.52
C PHE A 110 -17.27 -4.86 -0.57
N THR A 111 -16.73 -5.37 -1.68
CA THR A 111 -16.16 -4.51 -2.73
C THR A 111 -17.22 -3.70 -3.46
N GLY A 112 -18.49 -4.18 -3.48
CA GLY A 112 -19.62 -3.43 -4.03
C GLY A 112 -19.92 -2.11 -3.31
N LEU A 113 -19.38 -1.90 -2.11
CA LEU A 113 -19.45 -0.59 -1.43
C LEU A 113 -18.67 0.51 -2.17
N PHE A 114 -17.77 0.13 -3.08
CA PHE A 114 -16.90 1.03 -3.82
C PHE A 114 -17.28 1.15 -5.29
N ASP A 115 -18.44 0.63 -5.72
CA ASP A 115 -18.85 0.62 -7.14
C ASP A 115 -18.96 2.01 -7.77
N THR A 116 -19.09 3.08 -6.96
CA THR A 116 -19.08 4.46 -7.43
C THR A 116 -17.70 5.00 -7.80
N ASP A 117 -16.63 4.33 -7.34
CA ASP A 117 -15.25 4.64 -7.68
C ASP A 117 -14.44 3.35 -7.89
N PRO A 118 -14.35 2.85 -9.12
CA PRO A 118 -13.57 1.67 -9.46
C PRO A 118 -12.07 1.77 -9.11
N SER A 119 -11.56 2.99 -8.87
CA SER A 119 -10.16 3.22 -8.47
C SER A 119 -9.96 3.23 -6.96
N ALA A 120 -11.04 3.19 -6.16
CA ALA A 120 -10.97 3.20 -4.71
C ALA A 120 -10.35 1.92 -4.12
N LEU A 121 -10.38 0.81 -4.87
CA LEU A 121 -9.77 -0.45 -4.47
C LEU A 121 -8.61 -0.83 -5.39
N ALA A 122 -7.39 -0.62 -4.90
CA ALA A 122 -6.20 -1.18 -5.51
C ALA A 122 -6.31 -2.71 -5.58
N ARG A 123 -5.97 -3.26 -6.75
CA ARG A 123 -6.04 -4.71 -7.03
C ARG A 123 -7.44 -5.30 -6.78
N GLY A 124 -8.48 -4.47 -6.76
CA GLY A 124 -9.87 -4.86 -6.51
C GLY A 124 -10.17 -5.35 -5.09
N ALA A 125 -9.27 -5.15 -4.13
CA ALA A 125 -9.44 -5.70 -2.77
C ALA A 125 -8.91 -4.78 -1.65
N TYR A 126 -8.10 -3.77 -1.97
CA TYR A 126 -7.41 -2.99 -0.96
C TYR A 126 -7.67 -1.49 -1.09
N SER A 127 -8.05 -0.85 0.01
CA SER A 127 -7.92 0.61 0.14
C SER A 127 -6.66 0.93 0.93
N MET A 128 -6.04 2.07 0.65
CA MET A 128 -4.76 2.46 1.25
C MET A 128 -4.72 3.95 1.55
N GLU A 129 -4.07 4.31 2.64
CA GLU A 129 -3.85 5.71 3.02
C GLU A 129 -2.48 5.87 3.70
N ALA A 130 -1.85 7.02 3.50
CA ALA A 130 -0.56 7.37 4.09
C ALA A 130 -0.71 8.50 5.10
N PHE A 131 0.04 8.40 6.20
CA PHE A 131 0.01 9.34 7.32
C PHE A 131 1.43 9.78 7.66
N GLN A 132 1.55 11.02 8.13
CA GLN A 132 2.84 11.56 8.58
C GLN A 132 3.32 10.88 9.88
N ASP A 133 2.38 10.52 10.74
CA ASP A 133 2.64 9.91 12.03
C ASP A 133 1.62 8.82 12.37
N ARG A 134 1.97 8.04 13.41
CA ARG A 134 1.17 6.91 13.86
C ARG A 134 -0.15 7.35 14.50
N ASP A 135 -0.19 8.52 15.14
CA ASP A 135 -1.38 8.98 15.88
C ASP A 135 -2.50 9.37 14.91
N ALA A 136 -2.16 10.01 13.79
CA ALA A 136 -3.08 10.28 12.70
C ALA A 136 -3.64 8.98 12.10
N LEU A 137 -2.77 8.00 11.84
CA LEU A 137 -3.18 6.68 11.37
C LEU A 137 -4.16 6.01 12.34
N GLN A 138 -3.80 5.99 13.63
CA GLN A 138 -4.62 5.37 14.68
C GLN A 138 -5.96 6.07 14.84
N SER A 139 -6.00 7.39 14.69
CA SER A 139 -7.25 8.16 14.73
C SER A 139 -8.16 7.79 13.57
N MET A 140 -7.62 7.68 12.34
CA MET A 140 -8.38 7.23 11.18
C MET A 140 -8.85 5.78 11.32
N LEU A 141 -7.98 4.88 11.78
CA LEU A 141 -8.34 3.47 12.03
C LEU A 141 -9.53 3.36 13.00
N LYS A 142 -9.49 4.10 14.12
CA LYS A 142 -10.60 4.13 15.08
C LYS A 142 -11.88 4.66 14.45
N ALA A 143 -11.79 5.71 13.63
CA ALA A 143 -12.94 6.25 12.92
C ALA A 143 -13.55 5.22 11.95
N HIS A 144 -12.73 4.51 11.16
CA HIS A 144 -13.18 3.44 10.27
C HIS A 144 -13.86 2.30 11.02
N ILE A 145 -13.28 1.85 12.14
CA ILE A 145 -13.88 0.79 12.96
C ILE A 145 -15.22 1.25 13.56
N ALA A 146 -15.30 2.51 14.02
CA ALA A 146 -16.51 3.06 14.64
C ALA A 146 -17.72 3.09 13.68
N VAL A 147 -17.51 3.18 12.36
CA VAL A 147 -18.58 3.12 11.35
C VAL A 147 -19.38 1.82 11.44
N PHE A 148 -18.75 0.72 11.86
CA PHE A 148 -19.42 -0.57 11.99
C PHE A 148 -20.21 -0.73 13.30
N GLY A 149 -19.94 0.10 14.31
CA GLY A 149 -20.61 0.06 15.61
C GLY A 149 -20.69 -1.35 16.21
N ASP A 150 -21.88 -1.72 16.71
CA ASP A 150 -22.14 -3.02 17.34
C ASP A 150 -22.27 -4.19 16.33
N LEU A 151 -22.18 -3.91 15.02
CA LEU A 151 -22.26 -4.95 13.98
C LEU A 151 -20.94 -5.69 13.79
N ALA A 152 -19.84 -5.23 14.40
CA ALA A 152 -18.53 -5.82 14.27
C ALA A 152 -17.94 -6.26 15.62
N SER A 153 -17.18 -7.35 15.59
CA SER A 153 -16.26 -7.71 16.66
C SER A 153 -14.84 -7.37 16.21
N VAL A 154 -14.10 -6.64 17.04
CA VAL A 154 -12.72 -6.23 16.73
C VAL A 154 -11.74 -7.16 17.41
N ARG A 155 -10.84 -7.74 16.62
CA ARG A 155 -9.72 -8.54 17.13
C ARG A 155 -8.41 -7.89 16.71
N THR A 156 -7.64 -7.44 17.69
CA THR A 156 -6.29 -6.94 17.46
C THR A 156 -5.29 -8.10 17.47
N VAL A 157 -4.43 -8.15 16.46
CA VAL A 157 -3.34 -9.13 16.35
C VAL A 157 -2.03 -8.35 16.34
N PRO A 158 -1.07 -8.68 17.24
CA PRO A 158 0.22 -8.00 17.24
C PRO A 158 1.03 -8.33 15.98
N SER A 159 1.75 -7.35 15.45
CA SER A 159 2.63 -7.52 14.28
C SER A 159 3.76 -8.52 14.57
N LEU A 160 4.21 -9.20 13.52
CA LEU A 160 5.42 -10.03 13.57
C LEU A 160 6.62 -9.15 13.90
N SER A 161 7.27 -9.42 15.03
CA SER A 161 8.52 -8.75 15.38
C SER A 161 9.66 -9.33 14.53
N GLY A 162 10.34 -8.50 13.71
CA GLY A 162 11.67 -8.84 13.19
C GLY A 162 11.92 -8.80 11.67
N VAL A 163 10.97 -8.43 10.82
CA VAL A 163 11.24 -8.30 9.36
C VAL A 163 11.51 -6.85 9.00
N VAL A 164 12.73 -6.38 9.28
CA VAL A 164 13.22 -5.13 8.69
C VAL A 164 13.56 -5.44 7.24
N GLY A 165 12.67 -5.06 6.32
CA GLY A 165 12.88 -5.22 4.89
C GLY A 165 14.05 -4.35 4.42
N ARG A 166 15.17 -4.99 4.09
CA ARG A 166 16.18 -4.35 3.23
C ARG A 166 15.72 -4.51 1.78
N ALA A 167 15.59 -3.39 1.09
CA ALA A 167 15.62 -3.37 -0.37
C ALA A 167 17.06 -3.62 -0.85
#